data_AF-A0A1H9QMG7-F1
#
_entry.id   AF-A0A1H9QMG7-F1
#
_cell.length_a   1.000
_cell.length_b   1.000
_cell.length_c   1.000
_cell.angle_alpha   90.00
_cell.angle_beta   90.00
_cell.angle_gamma   90.00
#
_symmetry.space_group_name_H-M   'P 1'
#
loop_
_entity.id
_entity.type
_entity.pdbx_description
1 polymer ?
#
loop_
_entity_poly.entity_id
_entity_poly.type
_entity_poly.pdbx_seq_one_letter_code
_entity_poly.pdbx_strand_id
1 'polypeptide(L)'
;MTTATGRTTPPGTVVAAFVGFLVSCVFAVTSVGVLVGTRDDLVDALRSSGTSMTEEQLQSAATVTQVTFATIAVVIALVQLWLAFKLRSGRNWARVLLTVFTVFQVGSLFVGEGSATLPAYGGAAVAALAVIASYLPASNVYFDTVKRAG
;
A
#
# COMPACT_ATOMS: atom_id res chain seq x y z
N MET A 1 -5.62 16.89 42.44
CA MET A 1 -5.20 15.73 41.61
C MET A 1 -4.76 16.28 40.27
N THR A 2 -3.46 16.30 40.03
CA THR A 2 -2.87 16.84 38.79
C THR A 2 -2.91 15.74 37.72
N THR A 3 -3.76 15.92 36.71
CA THR A 3 -3.78 15.09 35.50
C THR A 3 -2.48 15.34 34.74
N ALA A 4 -1.48 14.49 34.96
CA ALA A 4 -0.31 14.45 34.11
C ALA A 4 -0.76 13.96 32.72
N THR A 5 -0.97 14.88 31.79
CA THR A 5 -1.20 14.59 30.37
C THR A 5 0.11 14.07 29.76
N GLY A 6 0.55 12.89 30.19
CA GLY A 6 1.75 12.26 29.67
C GLY A 6 1.51 11.86 28.22
N ARG A 7 2.34 12.38 27.30
CA ARG A 7 2.42 11.85 25.93
C ARG A 7 2.67 10.35 26.01
N THR A 8 1.67 9.55 25.66
CA THR A 8 1.82 8.09 25.57
C THR A 8 2.76 7.78 24.41
N THR A 9 3.98 7.31 24.73
CA THR A 9 4.93 6.87 23.71
C THR A 9 4.37 5.65 22.98
N PRO A 10 4.37 5.63 21.63
CA PRO A 10 3.89 4.48 20.88
C PRO A 10 4.67 3.21 21.24
N PRO A 11 4.01 2.07 21.46
CA PRO A 11 4.68 0.81 21.75
C PRO A 11 5.47 0.33 20.51
N GLY A 12 6.45 -0.53 20.75
CA GLY A 12 7.30 -1.09 19.67
C GLY A 12 6.50 -1.76 18.55
N THR A 13 5.33 -2.34 18.84
CA THR A 13 4.42 -2.94 17.85
C THR A 13 3.82 -1.90 16.90
N VAL A 14 3.47 -0.71 17.37
CA VAL A 14 2.98 0.40 16.53
C VAL A 14 4.11 0.99 15.70
N VAL A 15 5.32 1.07 16.27
CA VAL A 15 6.52 1.49 15.52
C VAL A 15 6.86 0.49 14.43
N ALA A 16 6.79 -0.82 14.72
CA ALA A 16 7.00 -1.88 13.74
C ALA A 16 5.94 -1.81 12.62
N ALA A 17 4.66 -1.62 12.96
CA ALA A 17 3.60 -1.41 11.98
C ALA A 17 3.88 -0.19 11.10
N PHE A 18 4.26 0.94 11.70
CA PHE A 18 4.62 2.16 10.98
C PHE A 18 5.77 1.91 9.98
N VAL A 19 6.88 1.31 10.43
CA VAL A 19 8.02 0.99 9.56
C VAL A 19 7.63 -0.01 8.48
N GLY A 20 6.81 -1.01 8.80
CA GLY A 20 6.30 -1.97 7.81
C GLY A 20 5.53 -1.29 6.69
N PHE A 21 4.64 -0.33 6.99
CA PHE A 21 3.96 0.44 5.95
C PHE A 21 4.90 1.32 5.14
N LEU A 22 5.94 1.91 5.75
CA LEU A 22 6.98 2.64 4.99
C LEU A 22 7.69 1.73 3.99
N VAL A 23 8.08 0.54 4.43
CA VAL A 23 8.75 -0.46 3.58
C VAL A 23 7.81 -0.92 2.46
N SER A 24 6.52 -1.15 2.75
CA SER A 24 5.52 -1.47 1.72
C SER A 24 5.40 -0.36 0.67
N CYS A 25 5.43 0.92 1.07
CA CYS A 25 5.45 2.04 0.12
C CYS A 25 6.70 2.03 -0.77
N VAL A 26 7.87 1.64 -0.24
CA VAL A 26 9.08 1.47 -1.06
C VAL A 26 8.87 0.36 -2.11
N PHE A 27 8.32 -0.79 -1.70
CA PHE A 27 7.98 -1.86 -2.64
C PHE A 27 6.97 -1.42 -3.72
N ALA A 28 5.98 -0.61 -3.36
CA ALA A 28 5.03 -0.06 -4.33
C ALA A 28 5.74 0.82 -5.38
N VAL A 29 6.67 1.68 -4.96
CA VAL A 29 7.48 2.50 -5.88
C VAL A 29 8.39 1.64 -6.75
N THR A 30 9.05 0.63 -6.18
CA THR A 30 9.87 -0.33 -6.96
C THR A 30 9.02 -1.08 -7.99
N SER A 31 7.79 -1.45 -7.63
CA SER A 31 6.85 -2.13 -8.55
C SER A 31 6.50 -1.25 -9.75
N VAL A 32 6.33 0.06 -9.55
CA VAL A 32 6.13 1.02 -10.65
C VAL A 32 7.36 1.08 -11.56
N GLY A 33 8.57 1.06 -11.00
CA GLY A 33 9.80 1.00 -11.79
C GLY A 33 9.90 -0.25 -12.68
N VAL A 34 9.47 -1.41 -12.16
CA VAL A 34 9.40 -2.65 -12.94
C VAL A 34 8.35 -2.55 -14.05
N LEU A 35 7.18 -1.97 -13.77
CA LEU A 35 6.11 -1.77 -14.74
C LEU A 35 6.56 -0.95 -15.97
N VAL A 36 7.51 -0.02 -15.77
CA VAL A 36 8.08 0.76 -16.87
C VAL A 36 8.91 -0.10 -17.84
N GLY A 37 9.53 -1.18 -17.33
CA GLY A 37 10.32 -2.12 -18.13
C GLY A 37 9.49 -3.16 -18.89
N THR A 38 8.20 -3.35 -18.53
CA THR A 38 7.32 -4.39 -19.11
C THR A 38 6.38 -3.83 -20.17
N ARG A 39 6.77 -2.75 -20.86
CA ARG A 39 5.92 -2.11 -21.87
C ARG A 39 5.58 -3.05 -23.03
N ASP A 40 6.57 -3.83 -23.47
CA ASP A 40 6.39 -4.73 -24.61
C ASP A 40 5.38 -5.84 -24.28
N ASP A 41 5.41 -6.36 -23.05
CA ASP A 41 4.43 -7.32 -22.55
C ASP A 41 3.00 -6.74 -22.56
N LEU A 42 2.85 -5.45 -22.21
CA LEU A 42 1.55 -4.75 -22.27
C LEU A 42 1.06 -4.60 -23.72
N VAL A 43 1.95 -4.30 -24.66
CA VAL A 43 1.62 -4.21 -26.09
C VAL A 43 1.17 -5.58 -26.61
N ASP A 44 1.87 -6.65 -26.25
CA ASP A 44 1.51 -8.02 -26.64
C ASP A 44 0.19 -8.49 -26.01
N ALA A 45 -0.07 -8.10 -24.76
CA ALA A 45 -1.36 -8.35 -24.11
C ALA A 45 -2.52 -7.63 -24.81
N LEU A 46 -2.33 -6.36 -25.22
CA LEU A 46 -3.35 -5.61 -25.97
C LEU A 46 -3.53 -6.15 -27.40
N ARG A 47 -2.47 -6.68 -28.02
CA ARG A 47 -2.54 -7.33 -29.33
C ARG A 47 -3.35 -8.64 -29.26
N SER A 48 -3.13 -9.43 -28.22
CA SER A 48 -3.85 -10.69 -28.00
C SER A 48 -5.31 -10.52 -27.57
N SER A 49 -5.69 -9.32 -27.10
CA SER A 49 -7.09 -9.01 -26.76
C SER A 49 -8.01 -8.85 -27.99
N GLY A 50 -7.48 -8.99 -29.22
CA GLY A 50 -8.27 -8.99 -30.45
C GLY A 50 -8.78 -7.61 -30.88
N THR A 51 -8.30 -6.53 -30.27
CA THR A 51 -8.70 -5.17 -30.63
C THR A 51 -8.07 -4.81 -31.97
N SER A 52 -8.88 -4.47 -32.98
CA SER A 52 -8.41 -3.99 -34.28
C SER A 52 -7.89 -2.56 -34.17
N MET A 53 -6.69 -2.41 -33.59
CA MET A 53 -5.98 -1.14 -33.46
C MET A 53 -4.84 -1.09 -34.47
N THR A 54 -4.55 0.11 -34.98
CA THR A 54 -3.28 0.33 -35.67
C THR A 54 -2.12 0.19 -34.68
N GLU A 55 -0.91 -0.12 -35.16
CA GLU A 55 0.26 -0.28 -34.28
C GLU A 55 0.54 1.00 -33.46
N GLU A 56 0.32 2.18 -34.04
CA GLU A 56 0.42 3.47 -33.34
C GLU A 56 -0.62 3.61 -32.22
N GLN A 57 -1.86 3.19 -32.46
CA GLN A 57 -2.91 3.20 -31.43
C GLN A 57 -2.61 2.22 -30.30
N LEU A 58 -2.07 1.05 -30.61
CA LEU A 58 -1.69 0.03 -29.64
C LEU A 58 -0.59 0.53 -28.71
N GLN A 59 0.44 1.13 -29.29
CA GLN A 59 1.56 1.73 -28.57
C GLN A 59 1.14 2.91 -27.70
N SER A 60 0.24 3.76 -28.20
CA SER A 60 -0.34 4.86 -27.44
C SER A 60 -1.19 4.35 -26.28
N ALA A 61 -2.05 3.35 -26.52
CA ALA A 61 -2.89 2.73 -25.50
C ALA A 61 -2.07 2.07 -24.40
N ALA A 62 -0.99 1.36 -24.75
CA ALA A 62 -0.07 0.77 -23.77
C ALA A 62 0.58 1.86 -22.89
N THR A 63 1.09 2.94 -23.50
CA THR A 63 1.70 4.06 -22.77
C THR A 63 0.70 4.74 -21.84
N VAL A 64 -0.51 5.05 -22.32
CA VAL A 64 -1.56 5.67 -21.49
C VAL A 64 -1.92 4.77 -20.33
N THR A 65 -2.16 3.48 -20.60
CA THR A 65 -2.49 2.47 -19.58
C THR A 65 -1.40 2.42 -18.51
N GLN A 66 -0.14 2.29 -18.92
CA GLN A 66 1.01 2.23 -18.03
C GLN A 66 1.13 3.48 -17.17
N VAL A 67 1.03 4.69 -17.75
CA VAL A 67 1.13 5.96 -17.02
C VAL A 67 -0.04 6.10 -16.04
N THR A 68 -1.25 5.72 -16.43
CA THR A 68 -2.43 5.77 -15.55
C THR A 68 -2.25 4.83 -14.34
N PHE A 69 -1.86 3.57 -14.55
CA PHE A 69 -1.62 2.63 -13.45
C PHE A 69 -0.46 3.07 -12.55
N ALA A 70 0.65 3.53 -13.13
CA ALA A 70 1.77 4.07 -12.38
C ALA A 70 1.35 5.27 -11.50
N THR A 71 0.56 6.18 -12.05
CA THR A 71 0.06 7.36 -11.33
C THR A 71 -0.84 6.96 -10.18
N ILE A 72 -1.79 6.05 -10.41
CA ILE A 72 -2.69 5.54 -9.36
C ILE A 72 -1.88 4.86 -8.24
N ALA A 73 -0.91 4.02 -8.59
CA ALA A 73 -0.06 3.34 -7.62
C ALA A 73 0.74 4.33 -6.75
N VAL A 74 1.30 5.38 -7.36
CA VAL A 74 2.02 6.44 -6.63
C VAL A 74 1.09 7.20 -5.68
N VAL A 75 -0.11 7.57 -6.13
CA VAL A 75 -1.10 8.26 -5.29
C VAL A 75 -1.49 7.38 -4.09
N ILE A 76 -1.76 6.09 -4.32
CA ILE A 76 -2.08 5.14 -3.25
C ILE A 76 -0.90 5.03 -2.27
N ALA A 77 0.33 4.95 -2.75
CA ALA A 77 1.52 4.88 -1.89
C ALA A 77 1.69 6.14 -1.02
N LEU A 78 1.43 7.33 -1.57
CA LEU A 78 1.47 8.59 -0.82
C LEU A 78 0.36 8.67 0.23
N VAL A 79 -0.84 8.19 -0.09
CA VAL A 79 -1.95 8.10 0.86
C VAL A 79 -1.62 7.11 1.98
N GLN A 80 -1.13 5.92 1.66
CA GLN A 80 -0.70 4.93 2.66
C GLN A 80 0.41 5.48 3.57
N LEU A 81 1.39 6.19 2.98
CA LEU A 81 2.46 6.85 3.72
C LEU A 81 1.89 7.85 4.73
N TRP A 82 0.98 8.73 4.29
CA TRP A 82 0.30 9.67 5.17
C TRP A 82 -0.51 8.98 6.28
N LEU A 83 -1.23 7.90 5.94
CA LEU A 83 -1.97 7.10 6.90
C LEU A 83 -1.04 6.43 7.92
N ALA A 84 0.14 5.97 7.53
CA ALA A 84 1.13 5.40 8.45
C ALA A 84 1.56 6.42 9.49
N PHE A 85 1.78 7.69 9.11
CA PHE A 85 2.06 8.75 10.08
C PHE A 85 0.88 8.99 11.04
N LYS A 86 -0.38 8.92 10.55
CA LYS A 86 -1.57 9.00 11.41
C LYS A 86 -1.74 7.78 12.31
N LEU A 87 -1.37 6.59 11.85
CA LEU A 87 -1.34 5.38 12.67
C LEU A 87 -0.39 5.56 13.84
N ARG A 88 0.84 6.04 13.58
CA ARG A 88 1.84 6.31 14.61
C ARG A 88 1.39 7.36 15.62
N SER A 89 0.51 8.28 15.23
CA SER A 89 -0.06 9.27 16.15
C SER A 89 -1.26 8.73 16.96
N GLY A 90 -1.54 7.43 16.95
CA GLY A 90 -2.63 6.83 17.73
C GLY A 90 -4.01 7.00 17.12
N ARG A 91 -4.10 7.33 15.83
CA ARG A 91 -5.39 7.57 15.17
C ARG A 91 -6.00 6.25 14.68
N ASN A 92 -7.02 5.74 15.39
CA ASN A 92 -7.60 4.43 15.09
C ASN A 92 -8.23 4.32 13.68
N TRP A 93 -8.81 5.40 13.13
CA TRP A 93 -9.35 5.36 11.76
C TRP A 93 -8.27 5.11 10.70
N ALA A 94 -7.03 5.56 10.93
CA ALA A 94 -5.93 5.30 10.01
C ALA A 94 -5.57 3.80 9.98
N ARG A 95 -5.67 3.12 11.13
CA ARG A 95 -5.48 1.67 11.25
C ARG A 95 -6.50 0.90 10.40
N VAL A 96 -7.77 1.28 10.49
CA VAL A 96 -8.83 0.65 9.70
C VAL A 96 -8.61 0.87 8.21
N LEU A 97 -8.31 2.11 7.78
CA LEU A 97 -8.06 2.38 6.36
C LEU A 97 -6.84 1.62 5.83
N LEU A 98 -5.73 1.59 6.56
CA LEU A 98 -4.55 0.80 6.17
C LEU A 98 -4.90 -0.68 6.02
N THR A 99 -5.72 -1.23 6.91
CA THR A 99 -6.21 -2.61 6.79
C THR A 99 -6.98 -2.82 5.49
N VAL A 100 -7.90 -1.90 5.15
CA VAL A 100 -8.68 -1.97 3.91
C VAL A 100 -7.76 -1.89 2.69
N PHE A 101 -6.80 -0.96 2.67
CA PHE A 101 -5.81 -0.86 1.59
C PHE A 101 -4.98 -2.15 1.44
N THR A 102 -4.54 -2.74 2.56
CA THR A 102 -3.80 -4.01 2.54
C THR A 102 -4.66 -5.16 2.02
N VAL A 103 -5.94 -5.23 2.38
CA VAL A 103 -6.86 -6.25 1.84
C VAL A 103 -7.01 -6.09 0.33
N PHE A 104 -7.16 -4.88 -0.19
CA PHE A 104 -7.19 -4.64 -1.63
C PHE A 104 -5.86 -4.99 -2.31
N GLN A 105 -4.73 -4.62 -1.70
CA GLN A 105 -3.40 -4.93 -2.21
C GLN A 105 -3.13 -6.44 -2.28
N VAL A 106 -3.56 -7.20 -1.28
CA VAL A 106 -3.45 -8.66 -1.26
C VAL A 106 -4.43 -9.28 -2.24
N GLY A 107 -5.68 -8.80 -2.26
CA GLY A 107 -6.73 -9.26 -3.16
C GLY A 107 -6.36 -9.09 -4.64
N SER A 108 -5.70 -7.98 -5.01
CA SER A 108 -5.30 -7.73 -6.39
C SER A 108 -4.26 -8.73 -6.90
N LEU A 109 -3.48 -9.36 -6.01
CA LEU A 109 -2.54 -10.43 -6.39
C LEU A 109 -3.25 -11.70 -6.86
N PHE A 110 -4.48 -11.96 -6.41
CA PHE A 110 -5.26 -13.11 -6.85
C PHE A 110 -6.00 -12.87 -8.16
N VAL A 111 -6.22 -11.60 -8.52
CA VAL A 111 -6.88 -11.22 -9.78
C VAL A 111 -5.87 -11.10 -10.93
N GLY A 112 -4.63 -10.71 -10.64
CA GLY A 112 -3.56 -10.66 -11.64
C GLY A 112 -2.99 -12.05 -11.92
N GLU A 113 -3.62 -12.83 -12.80
CA GLU A 113 -3.15 -14.14 -13.25
C GLU A 113 -1.69 -14.07 -13.77
N GLY A 114 -0.71 -14.31 -12.89
CA GLY A 114 0.72 -14.37 -13.24
C GLY A 114 1.42 -13.02 -13.49
N SER A 115 0.71 -11.89 -13.47
CA SER A 115 1.27 -10.56 -13.76
C SER A 115 1.85 -9.84 -12.54
N ALA A 116 1.69 -10.40 -11.34
CA ALA A 116 2.24 -9.83 -10.12
C ALA A 116 3.77 -9.98 -10.06
N THR A 117 4.46 -8.88 -9.81
CA THR A 117 5.93 -8.83 -9.73
C THR A 117 6.43 -9.24 -8.34
N LEU A 118 7.68 -9.71 -8.24
CA LEU A 118 8.31 -10.04 -6.93
C LEU A 118 8.20 -8.89 -5.90
N PRO A 119 8.43 -7.61 -6.26
CA PRO A 119 8.21 -6.49 -5.36
C PRO A 119 6.76 -6.35 -4.87
N ALA A 120 5.76 -6.68 -5.71
CA ALA A 120 4.35 -6.63 -5.33
C ALA A 120 4.02 -7.65 -4.23
N TYR A 121 4.52 -8.89 -4.36
CA TYR A 121 4.37 -9.91 -3.32
C TYR A 121 5.07 -9.52 -2.01
N GLY A 122 6.32 -9.03 -2.11
CA GLY A 122 7.08 -8.57 -0.96
C GLY A 122 6.38 -7.42 -0.22
N GLY A 123 5.89 -6.42 -0.96
CA GLY A 123 5.15 -5.29 -0.41
C GLY A 123 3.85 -5.73 0.28
N ALA A 124 3.08 -6.62 -0.33
CA ALA A 124 1.84 -7.13 0.24
C ALA A 124 2.07 -7.94 1.53
N ALA A 125 3.10 -8.80 1.55
CA ALA A 125 3.48 -9.57 2.73
C ALA A 125 3.90 -8.66 3.89
N VAL A 126 4.74 -7.66 3.62
CA VAL A 126 5.17 -6.68 4.62
C VAL A 126 3.99 -5.86 5.14
N ALA A 127 3.09 -5.42 4.25
CA ALA A 127 1.88 -4.71 4.64
C ALA A 127 0.96 -5.56 5.53
N ALA A 128 0.79 -6.85 5.21
CA ALA A 128 0.01 -7.77 6.04
C ALA A 128 0.62 -7.94 7.45
N LEU A 129 1.94 -8.08 7.55
CA LEU A 129 2.63 -8.13 8.85
C LEU A 129 2.48 -6.82 9.63
N ALA A 130 2.53 -5.67 8.94
CA ALA A 130 2.31 -4.36 9.55
C ALA A 130 0.88 -4.21 10.09
N VAL A 131 -0.13 -4.70 9.35
CA VAL A 131 -1.51 -4.79 9.81
C VAL A 131 -1.59 -5.63 11.09
N ILE A 132 -1.02 -6.84 11.10
CA ILE A 132 -1.01 -7.70 12.29
C ILE A 132 -0.37 -6.99 13.48
N ALA A 133 0.82 -6.39 13.29
CA ALA A 133 1.51 -5.61 14.31
C ALA A 133 0.64 -4.47 14.88
N SER A 134 -0.19 -3.85 14.04
CA SER A 134 -1.11 -2.76 14.45
C SER A 134 -2.28 -3.22 15.33
N TYR A 135 -2.59 -4.52 15.35
CA TYR A 135 -3.66 -5.13 16.16
C TYR A 135 -3.17 -5.99 17.32
N LEU A 136 -1.85 -6.10 17.52
CA LEU A 136 -1.30 -6.77 18.70
C LEU A 136 -1.81 -6.13 20.01
N PRO A 137 -1.83 -6.88 21.13
CA PRO A 137 -2.39 -6.41 22.40
C PRO A 137 -1.81 -5.05 22.86
N ALA A 138 -0.49 -4.87 22.76
CA ALA A 138 0.16 -3.61 23.10
C ALA A 138 -0.33 -2.43 22.23
N SER A 139 -0.56 -2.66 20.94
CA SER A 139 -1.10 -1.66 20.02
C SER A 139 -2.53 -1.30 20.41
N ASN A 140 -3.38 -2.27 20.74
CA ASN A 140 -4.77 -2.02 21.14
C ASN A 140 -4.85 -1.15 22.40
N VAL A 141 -4.05 -1.47 23.43
CA VAL A 141 -3.94 -0.64 24.65
C VAL A 141 -3.54 0.78 24.29
N TYR A 142 -2.55 0.97 23.42
CA TYR A 142 -2.14 2.30 22.97
C TYR A 142 -3.28 3.08 22.31
N PHE A 143 -3.98 2.49 21.32
CA PHE A 143 -5.08 3.18 20.65
C PHE A 143 -6.25 3.50 21.59
N ASP A 144 -6.53 2.63 22.57
CA ASP A 144 -7.56 2.88 23.59
C ASP A 144 -7.16 4.00 24.54
N THR A 145 -5.90 4.06 24.97
CA THR A 145 -5.41 5.16 25.83
C THR A 145 -5.49 6.51 25.11
N VAL A 146 -5.08 6.58 23.84
CA VAL A 146 -5.16 7.81 23.04
C VAL A 146 -6.62 8.22 22.81
N LYS A 147 -7.52 7.28 22.55
CA LYS A 147 -8.96 7.55 22.39
C LYS A 147 -9.61 8.11 23.66
N ARG A 148 -9.15 7.70 24.84
CA ARG A 148 -9.68 8.19 26.13
C ARG A 148 -9.11 9.55 26.51
N ALA A 149 -7.95 9.92 25.97
CA ALA A 149 -7.23 11.15 26.33
C ALA A 149 -7.58 12.37 25.45
N GLY A 150 -8.24 12.16 24.31
CA GLY A 150 -8.70 13.22 23.40
C GLY A 150 -10.21 13.23 23.29
#